data_AF-Q5QYF6-F1
#
_entry.id   AF-Q5QYF6-F1
#
_cell.length_a   1.000
_cell.length_b   1.000
_cell.length_c   1.000
_cell.angle_alpha   90.00
_cell.angle_beta   90.00
_cell.angle_gamma   90.00
#
_symmetry.space_group_name_H-M   'P 1'
#
loop_
_entity.id
_entity.type
_entity.pdbx_description
1 polymer ?
#
loop_
_entity_poly.entity_id
_entity_poly.type
_entity_poly.pdbx_seq_one_letter_code
_entity_poly.pdbx_strand_id
1 'polypeptide(L)'
;MTNQGAFPGRRLRRLRRHDFSRRLVAENQLSVDDLIYPMFVLEGENQREQVSSMPGVDRVSIDLLLQECARLVELGIPMVALFPVTPASAKSEMAEAAYDDNGLAQRAVKAIKADFPELGVMTDVALDPFTIHGQDGILDNSGYVVNDITTEVLVKQAVSHARAGVDVVAPSDMMDGRIGAIRSALEAEGFINTQIMAYSAKYASAFYGPFRDAVGSAGNLKGADKKTYQMDPANSDEALQEIALDIQEGADMVMVKPGMPYLDIVRRAKDTFGVPTFAYQVSGEYAMLQAAIKNGWLGQDVIEESLLGFKRAGADGILTYFAKSVAERLATKKG
;
A
#
# COMPACT_ATOMS: atom_id res chain seq x y z
N MET A 1 -23.53 27.19 -11.35
CA MET A 1 -22.70 27.84 -10.30
C MET A 1 -23.13 29.28 -10.14
N THR A 2 -23.61 29.63 -8.95
CA THR A 2 -24.07 30.97 -8.59
C THR A 2 -22.92 31.97 -8.56
N ASN A 3 -23.20 33.19 -9.02
CA ASN A 3 -22.27 34.28 -9.29
C ASN A 3 -21.33 34.55 -8.10
N GLN A 4 -20.14 33.94 -8.12
CA GLN A 4 -19.06 34.25 -7.20
C GLN A 4 -18.54 35.64 -7.56
N GLY A 5 -18.81 36.65 -6.71
CA GLY A 5 -18.59 38.07 -7.04
C GLY A 5 -17.29 38.40 -7.78
N ALA A 6 -17.31 39.46 -8.60
CA ALA A 6 -16.21 39.79 -9.50
C ALA A 6 -15.07 40.59 -8.84
N PHE A 7 -13.91 40.64 -9.50
CA PHE A 7 -12.85 41.61 -9.17
C PHE A 7 -13.35 43.03 -9.46
N PRO A 8 -13.07 44.04 -8.61
CA PRO A 8 -12.22 43.99 -7.42
C PRO A 8 -12.94 43.61 -6.11
N GLY A 9 -14.26 43.39 -6.14
CA GLY A 9 -15.08 43.04 -4.97
C GLY A 9 -14.63 41.73 -4.30
N ARG A 10 -14.33 40.70 -5.09
CA ARG A 10 -13.75 39.42 -4.62
C ARG A 10 -12.27 39.34 -4.95
N ARG A 11 -11.43 39.18 -3.92
CA ARG A 11 -9.98 38.98 -4.07
C ARG A 11 -9.54 37.78 -3.24
N LEU A 12 -9.26 36.66 -3.92
CA LEU A 12 -8.84 35.41 -3.25
C LEU A 12 -7.53 35.55 -2.47
N ARG A 13 -6.67 36.50 -2.85
CA ARG A 13 -5.42 36.81 -2.11
C ARG A 13 -5.65 37.33 -0.69
N ARG A 14 -6.85 37.83 -0.35
CA ARG A 14 -7.14 38.31 1.03
C ARG A 14 -6.99 37.18 2.05
N LEU A 15 -7.55 36.00 1.75
CA LEU A 15 -7.42 34.81 2.61
C LEU A 15 -5.98 34.25 2.63
N ARG A 16 -5.16 34.58 1.62
CA ARG A 16 -3.75 34.16 1.51
C ARG A 16 -2.78 35.22 2.04
N ARG A 17 -3.23 36.27 2.72
CA ARG A 17 -2.32 37.34 3.18
C ARG A 17 -1.60 36.96 4.47
N HIS A 18 -2.32 36.36 5.40
CA HIS A 18 -1.84 36.07 6.75
C HIS A 18 -1.84 34.56 7.01
N ASP A 19 -1.01 34.12 7.95
CA ASP A 19 -0.97 32.72 8.38
C ASP A 19 -2.30 32.28 9.00
N PHE A 20 -2.83 33.05 9.96
CA PHE A 20 -4.09 32.72 10.63
C PHE A 20 -5.24 32.50 9.63
N SER A 21 -5.32 33.32 8.58
CA SER A 21 -6.38 33.21 7.59
C SER A 21 -6.20 32.00 6.67
N ARG A 22 -4.96 31.62 6.35
CA ARG A 22 -4.68 30.37 5.61
C ARG A 22 -5.09 29.15 6.43
N ARG A 23 -4.75 29.13 7.73
CA ARG A 23 -5.09 28.04 8.65
C ARG A 23 -6.60 27.89 8.82
N LEU A 24 -7.32 29.00 9.01
CA LEU A 24 -8.78 28.99 9.18
C LEU A 24 -9.54 28.41 7.97
N VAL A 25 -9.02 28.59 6.76
CA VAL A 25 -9.72 28.20 5.52
C VAL A 25 -9.09 27.01 4.81
N ALA A 26 -8.09 26.36 5.42
CA ALA A 26 -7.50 25.15 4.85
C ALA A 26 -8.55 24.04 4.80
N GLU A 27 -8.77 23.47 3.62
CA GLU A 27 -9.81 22.45 3.39
C GLU A 27 -9.38 21.06 3.84
N ASN A 28 -8.07 20.82 3.94
CA ASN A 28 -7.49 19.51 4.27
C ASN A 28 -6.30 19.69 5.20
N GLN A 29 -6.07 18.70 6.06
CA GLN A 29 -4.92 18.58 6.93
C GLN A 29 -4.39 17.15 6.86
N LEU A 30 -3.11 16.99 7.17
CA LEU A 30 -2.46 15.69 7.32
C LEU A 30 -2.26 15.43 8.82
N SER A 31 -2.51 14.20 9.23
CA SER A 31 -2.36 13.69 10.58
C SER A 31 -1.62 12.34 10.55
N VAL A 32 -1.22 11.84 11.73
CA VAL A 32 -0.59 10.52 11.84
C VAL A 32 -1.58 9.39 11.55
N ASP A 33 -2.87 9.63 11.76
CA ASP A 33 -3.97 8.69 11.50
C ASP A 33 -4.12 8.37 10.00
N ASP A 34 -3.54 9.19 9.14
CA ASP A 34 -3.57 9.02 7.69
C ASP A 34 -2.45 8.11 7.17
N LEU A 35 -1.51 7.67 8.02
CA LEU A 35 -0.26 7.07 7.59
C LEU A 35 -0.23 5.56 7.83
N ILE A 36 0.09 4.80 6.78
CA ILE A 36 0.37 3.36 6.85
C ILE A 36 1.82 3.16 6.44
N TYR A 37 2.61 2.46 7.26
CA TYR A 37 4.04 2.28 7.00
C TYR A 37 4.36 0.91 6.37
N PRO A 38 4.81 0.86 5.10
CA PRO A 38 5.28 -0.37 4.47
C PRO A 38 6.63 -0.83 5.04
N MET A 39 6.77 -2.13 5.30
CA MET A 39 7.98 -2.73 5.86
C MET A 39 8.37 -4.02 5.13
N PHE A 40 9.66 -4.17 4.84
CA PHE A 40 10.22 -5.36 4.22
C PHE A 40 10.81 -6.30 5.28
N VAL A 41 10.34 -7.54 5.31
CA VAL A 41 10.69 -8.50 6.36
C VAL A 41 11.65 -9.57 5.82
N LEU A 42 12.73 -9.85 6.54
CA LEU A 42 13.73 -10.87 6.24
C LEU A 42 13.60 -12.07 7.16
N GLU A 43 14.12 -13.20 6.69
CA GLU A 43 14.45 -14.35 7.54
C GLU A 43 15.63 -14.06 8.49
N GLY A 44 15.79 -14.94 9.47
CA GLY A 44 16.92 -14.93 10.41
C GLY A 44 16.70 -14.01 11.60
N GLU A 45 17.82 -13.62 12.22
CA GLU A 45 17.87 -12.83 13.45
C GLU A 45 18.93 -11.73 13.30
N ASN A 46 18.63 -10.53 13.80
CA ASN A 46 19.50 -9.35 13.74
C ASN A 46 20.02 -9.03 12.33
N GLN A 47 19.17 -9.22 11.31
CA GLN A 47 19.47 -8.92 9.91
C GLN A 47 18.91 -7.56 9.52
N ARG A 48 19.74 -6.73 8.89
CA ARG A 48 19.35 -5.45 8.31
C ARG A 48 20.06 -5.25 6.98
N GLU A 49 19.29 -5.06 5.92
CA GLU A 49 19.81 -4.84 4.57
C GLU A 49 19.24 -3.55 3.99
N GLN A 50 20.12 -2.63 3.55
CA GLN A 50 19.67 -1.41 2.89
C GLN A 50 19.12 -1.69 1.50
N VAL A 51 18.00 -1.06 1.15
CA VAL A 51 17.49 -1.06 -0.22
C VAL A 51 18.14 0.10 -0.97
N SER A 52 19.11 -0.19 -1.84
CA SER A 52 19.93 0.83 -2.53
C SER A 52 19.10 1.83 -3.36
N SER A 53 18.04 1.35 -4.02
CA SER A 53 17.12 2.18 -4.81
C SER A 53 16.08 2.92 -3.96
N MET A 54 16.05 2.71 -2.64
CA MET A 54 15.17 3.39 -1.69
C MET A 54 15.96 3.86 -0.46
N PRO A 55 16.78 4.93 -0.59
CA PRO A 55 17.63 5.39 0.49
C PRO A 55 16.85 5.65 1.79
N GLY A 56 17.31 5.09 2.91
CA GLY A 56 16.65 5.19 4.21
C GLY A 56 15.58 4.13 4.48
N VAL A 57 15.35 3.22 3.54
CA VAL A 57 14.48 2.04 3.73
C VAL A 57 15.33 0.79 3.81
N ASP A 58 15.08 -0.02 4.83
CA ASP A 58 15.78 -1.27 5.10
C ASP A 58 14.82 -2.45 5.00
N ARG A 59 15.38 -3.62 4.65
CA ARG A 59 14.79 -4.93 4.94
C ARG A 59 15.30 -5.36 6.31
N VAL A 60 14.42 -5.88 7.15
CA VAL A 60 14.76 -6.19 8.56
C VAL A 60 14.23 -7.57 8.96
N SER A 61 14.98 -8.31 9.77
CA SER A 61 14.47 -9.53 10.41
C SER A 61 13.36 -9.22 11.42
N ILE A 62 12.57 -10.22 11.81
CA ILE A 62 11.41 -10.05 12.71
C ILE A 62 11.79 -9.37 14.04
N ASP A 63 12.94 -9.70 14.63
CA ASP A 63 13.40 -9.08 15.88
C ASP A 63 13.65 -7.57 15.74
N LEU A 64 14.18 -7.12 14.59
CA LEU A 64 14.38 -5.71 14.30
C LEU A 64 13.09 -5.03 13.83
N LEU A 65 12.20 -5.75 13.15
CA LEU A 65 10.85 -5.30 12.79
C LEU A 65 10.06 -4.89 14.04
N LEU A 66 10.14 -5.66 15.13
CA LEU A 66 9.49 -5.34 16.40
C LEU A 66 10.04 -4.06 17.04
N GLN A 67 11.35 -3.82 16.97
CA GLN A 67 11.96 -2.57 17.44
C GLN A 67 11.46 -1.36 16.66
N GLU A 68 11.34 -1.50 15.33
CA GLU A 68 10.75 -0.45 14.49
C GLU A 68 9.27 -0.24 14.85
N CYS A 69 8.48 -1.31 15.05
CA CYS A 69 7.07 -1.22 15.45
C CYS A 69 6.89 -0.47 16.78
N ALA A 70 7.74 -0.70 17.78
CA ALA A 70 7.71 0.06 19.03
C ALA A 70 7.80 1.57 18.78
N ARG A 71 8.71 1.98 17.89
CA ARG A 71 8.87 3.39 17.52
C ARG A 71 7.66 3.94 16.76
N LEU A 72 7.04 3.15 15.89
CA LEU A 72 5.85 3.56 15.14
C LEU A 72 4.63 3.75 16.07
N VAL A 73 4.49 2.88 17.07
CA VAL A 73 3.45 2.99 18.11
C VAL A 73 3.64 4.27 18.93
N GLU A 74 4.87 4.58 19.36
CA GLU A 74 5.16 5.85 20.05
C GLU A 74 4.80 7.09 19.21
N LEU A 75 4.95 7.00 17.90
CA LEU A 75 4.64 8.06 16.95
C LEU A 75 3.14 8.15 16.62
N GLY A 76 2.34 7.18 17.05
CA GLY A 76 0.91 7.10 16.76
C GLY A 76 0.58 6.70 15.33
N ILE A 77 1.47 5.99 14.63
CA ILE A 77 1.16 5.42 13.31
C ILE A 77 0.19 4.25 13.52
N PRO A 78 -1.00 4.26 12.89
CA PRO A 78 -2.05 3.30 13.19
C PRO A 78 -1.79 1.89 12.65
N MET A 79 -1.03 1.75 11.55
CA MET A 79 -0.90 0.47 10.86
C MET A 79 0.43 0.30 10.12
N VAL A 80 0.93 -0.94 10.10
CA VAL A 80 2.06 -1.38 9.26
C VAL A 80 1.58 -2.30 8.13
N ALA A 81 2.25 -2.22 6.99
CA ALA A 81 2.01 -3.09 5.83
C ALA A 81 3.22 -3.98 5.58
N LEU A 82 3.06 -5.29 5.72
CA LEU A 82 4.16 -6.26 5.69
C LEU A 82 4.37 -6.83 4.28
N PHE A 83 5.62 -6.79 3.83
CA PHE A 83 6.07 -7.39 2.57
C PHE A 83 7.23 -8.36 2.85
N PRO A 84 7.00 -9.69 2.79
CA PRO A 84 8.05 -10.66 3.03
C PRO A 84 9.06 -10.68 1.88
N VAL A 85 10.35 -10.74 2.22
CA VAL A 85 11.43 -10.95 1.27
C VAL A 85 11.74 -12.45 1.23
N THR A 86 10.92 -13.18 0.48
CA THR A 86 10.97 -14.65 0.42
C THR A 86 12.32 -15.15 -0.12
N PRO A 87 13.02 -16.04 0.60
CA PRO A 87 14.27 -16.63 0.13
C PRO A 87 14.08 -17.37 -1.21
N ALA A 88 15.08 -17.32 -2.08
CA ALA A 88 15.01 -17.99 -3.39
C ALA A 88 14.71 -19.50 -3.28
N SER A 89 15.18 -20.17 -2.22
CA SER A 89 14.93 -21.59 -1.95
C SER A 89 13.48 -21.92 -1.59
N ALA A 90 12.69 -20.91 -1.20
CA ALA A 90 11.27 -21.07 -0.86
C ALA A 90 10.35 -20.66 -2.02
N LYS A 91 10.91 -20.17 -3.14
CA LYS A 91 10.12 -19.84 -4.33
C LYS A 91 9.86 -21.07 -5.18
N SER A 92 8.65 -21.19 -5.73
CA SER A 92 8.22 -22.31 -6.57
C SER A 92 7.34 -21.83 -7.73
N GLU A 93 6.86 -22.73 -8.58
CA GLU A 93 5.88 -22.39 -9.63
C GLU A 93 4.48 -22.20 -9.04
N MET A 94 4.13 -22.96 -7.99
CA MET A 94 2.80 -22.98 -7.39
C MET A 94 2.68 -22.15 -6.11
N ALA A 95 3.73 -21.43 -5.74
CA ALA A 95 3.77 -20.46 -4.63
C ALA A 95 3.34 -21.04 -3.27
N GLU A 96 3.66 -22.31 -2.96
CA GLU A 96 3.20 -22.99 -1.74
C GLU A 96 3.65 -22.27 -0.45
N ALA A 97 4.78 -21.56 -0.49
CA ALA A 97 5.27 -20.75 0.62
C ALA A 97 4.36 -19.55 0.97
N ALA A 98 3.43 -19.16 0.09
CA ALA A 98 2.50 -18.05 0.34
C ALA A 98 1.52 -18.37 1.48
N TYR A 99 1.18 -19.64 1.68
CA TYR A 99 0.16 -20.08 2.65
C TYR A 99 0.70 -21.04 3.72
N ASP A 100 2.03 -21.08 3.92
CA ASP A 100 2.62 -21.79 5.05
C ASP A 100 2.27 -21.08 6.36
N ASP A 101 1.62 -21.76 7.29
CA ASP A 101 1.26 -21.21 8.62
C ASP A 101 2.51 -20.79 9.45
N ASN A 102 3.70 -21.26 9.06
CA ASN A 102 5.00 -20.88 9.60
C ASN A 102 5.83 -20.02 8.62
N GLY A 103 5.22 -19.53 7.55
CA GLY A 103 5.82 -18.61 6.59
C GLY A 103 6.23 -17.29 7.24
N LEU A 104 7.07 -16.53 6.52
CA LEU A 104 7.68 -15.32 7.05
C LEU A 104 6.65 -14.24 7.41
N ALA A 105 5.65 -14.03 6.55
CA ALA A 105 4.58 -13.06 6.82
C ALA A 105 3.74 -13.48 8.04
N GLN A 106 3.35 -14.75 8.12
CA GLN A 106 2.55 -15.33 9.20
C GLN A 106 3.28 -15.22 10.54
N ARG A 107 4.58 -15.53 10.59
CA ARG A 107 5.39 -15.36 11.81
C ARG A 107 5.56 -13.90 12.20
N ALA A 108 5.75 -13.00 11.23
CA ALA A 108 5.85 -11.57 11.51
C ALA A 108 4.54 -10.99 12.08
N VAL A 109 3.38 -11.37 11.52
CA VAL A 109 2.06 -11.01 12.05
C VAL A 109 1.91 -11.49 13.50
N LYS A 110 2.14 -12.78 13.77
CA LYS A 110 2.04 -13.36 15.12
C LYS A 110 2.93 -12.61 16.12
N ALA A 111 4.16 -12.29 15.73
CA ALA A 111 5.11 -11.57 16.57
C ALA A 111 4.63 -10.13 16.87
N ILE A 112 4.19 -9.39 15.84
CA ILE A 112 3.69 -8.01 16.04
C ILE A 112 2.44 -8.00 16.91
N LYS A 113 1.47 -8.88 16.66
CA LYS A 113 0.22 -8.92 17.45
C LYS A 113 0.45 -9.35 18.90
N ALA A 114 1.50 -10.12 19.18
CA ALA A 114 1.88 -10.48 20.54
C ALA A 114 2.42 -9.28 21.34
N ASP A 115 3.26 -8.44 20.72
CA ASP A 115 3.93 -7.32 21.40
C ASP A 115 3.13 -6.00 21.32
N PHE A 116 2.38 -5.80 20.23
CA PHE A 116 1.65 -4.57 19.90
C PHE A 116 0.22 -4.88 19.44
N PRO A 117 -0.66 -5.41 20.31
CA PRO A 117 -2.00 -5.87 19.93
C PRO A 117 -2.89 -4.79 19.29
N GLU A 118 -2.69 -3.52 19.64
CA GLU A 118 -3.43 -2.38 19.11
C GLU A 118 -2.87 -1.81 17.79
N LEU A 119 -1.64 -2.21 17.40
CA LEU A 119 -1.10 -1.81 16.11
C LEU A 119 -1.81 -2.62 15.02
N GLY A 120 -2.40 -1.92 14.05
CA GLY A 120 -2.96 -2.57 12.88
C GLY A 120 -1.87 -3.24 12.05
N VAL A 121 -2.13 -4.47 11.63
CA VAL A 121 -1.24 -5.22 10.74
C VAL A 121 -1.98 -5.53 9.45
N MET A 122 -1.41 -5.06 8.34
CA MET A 122 -1.85 -5.38 7.00
C MET A 122 -0.85 -6.30 6.31
N THR A 123 -1.33 -7.39 5.73
CA THR A 123 -0.50 -8.27 4.88
C THR A 123 -0.90 -8.16 3.42
N ASP A 124 0.09 -8.17 2.53
CA ASP A 124 -0.11 -8.33 1.09
C ASP A 124 -0.58 -9.76 0.74
N VAL A 125 -1.60 -9.88 -0.11
CA VAL A 125 -2.06 -11.16 -0.68
C VAL A 125 -1.80 -11.11 -2.18
N ALA A 126 -0.69 -11.71 -2.59
CA ALA A 126 -0.20 -11.81 -3.96
C ALA A 126 0.90 -12.88 -4.02
N LEU A 127 1.12 -13.49 -5.19
CA LEU A 127 2.07 -14.61 -5.32
C LEU A 127 3.46 -14.18 -5.82
N ASP A 128 3.65 -12.93 -6.25
CA ASP A 128 4.94 -12.50 -6.83
C ASP A 128 6.18 -12.63 -5.93
N PRO A 129 6.08 -12.50 -4.59
CA PRO A 129 7.21 -12.78 -3.71
C PRO A 129 7.59 -14.27 -3.70
N PHE A 130 6.63 -15.16 -3.99
CA PHE A 130 6.74 -16.61 -3.79
C PHE A 130 6.93 -17.38 -5.10
N THR A 131 6.72 -16.76 -6.25
CA THR A 131 6.89 -17.42 -7.55
C THR A 131 8.31 -17.30 -8.09
N ILE A 132 8.80 -18.35 -8.75
CA ILE A 132 10.13 -18.32 -9.41
C ILE A 132 10.17 -17.36 -10.61
N HIS A 133 9.02 -17.03 -11.18
CA HIS A 133 8.86 -16.13 -12.34
C HIS A 133 8.42 -14.71 -11.97
N GLY A 134 8.07 -14.44 -10.70
CA GLY A 134 7.77 -13.08 -10.21
C GLY A 134 6.45 -12.46 -10.72
N GLN A 135 5.54 -13.29 -11.24
CA GLN A 135 4.17 -12.87 -11.60
C GLN A 135 3.26 -13.03 -10.37
N ASP A 136 2.19 -12.25 -10.32
CA ASP A 136 1.28 -12.20 -9.15
C ASP A 136 0.42 -13.49 -9.04
N GLY A 137 0.45 -14.36 -10.07
CA GLY A 137 -0.33 -15.59 -10.13
C GLY A 137 0.35 -16.75 -10.86
N ILE A 138 -0.37 -17.87 -10.96
CA ILE A 138 0.10 -19.14 -11.54
C ILE A 138 0.08 -19.09 -13.07
N LEU A 139 1.15 -19.56 -13.71
CA LEU A 139 1.27 -19.58 -15.17
C LEU A 139 0.75 -20.88 -15.78
N ASP A 140 0.08 -20.78 -16.93
CA ASP A 140 -0.17 -21.92 -17.81
C ASP A 140 1.03 -22.22 -18.74
N ASN A 141 0.89 -23.24 -19.59
CA ASN A 141 1.91 -23.63 -20.56
C ASN A 141 2.21 -22.55 -21.62
N SER A 142 1.34 -21.55 -21.78
CA SER A 142 1.55 -20.41 -22.69
C SER A 142 2.26 -19.22 -22.01
N GLY A 143 2.44 -19.29 -20.69
CA GLY A 143 2.97 -18.20 -19.88
C GLY A 143 1.93 -17.15 -19.50
N TYR A 144 0.63 -17.46 -19.64
CA TYR A 144 -0.47 -16.62 -19.19
C TYR A 144 -0.78 -16.87 -17.71
N VAL A 145 -1.05 -15.80 -16.95
CA VAL A 145 -1.44 -15.89 -15.53
C VAL A 145 -2.91 -16.34 -15.46
N VAL A 146 -3.15 -17.55 -14.97
CA VAL A 146 -4.49 -18.15 -14.92
C VAL A 146 -5.27 -17.62 -13.72
N ASN A 147 -6.35 -16.90 -14.00
CA ASN A 147 -7.17 -16.20 -13.00
C ASN A 147 -7.66 -17.10 -11.84
N ASP A 148 -8.43 -18.14 -12.18
CA ASP A 148 -9.16 -18.92 -11.17
C ASP A 148 -8.21 -19.80 -10.33
N ILE A 149 -7.23 -20.43 -10.98
CA ILE A 149 -6.18 -21.22 -10.30
C ILE A 149 -5.36 -20.33 -9.36
N THR A 150 -5.07 -19.09 -9.77
CA THR A 150 -4.39 -18.13 -8.90
C THR A 150 -5.26 -17.78 -7.70
N THR A 151 -6.55 -17.50 -7.93
CA THR A 151 -7.51 -17.16 -6.88
C THR A 151 -7.62 -18.25 -5.81
N GLU A 152 -7.57 -19.53 -6.20
CA GLU A 152 -7.55 -20.65 -5.23
C GLU A 152 -6.34 -20.60 -4.27
N VAL A 153 -5.17 -20.16 -4.75
CA VAL A 153 -3.96 -20.02 -3.92
C VAL A 153 -4.03 -18.77 -3.05
N LEU A 154 -4.52 -17.65 -3.60
CA LEU A 154 -4.71 -16.40 -2.86
C LEU A 154 -5.68 -16.56 -1.68
N VAL A 155 -6.76 -17.35 -1.86
CA VAL A 155 -7.68 -17.69 -0.77
C VAL A 155 -6.96 -18.42 0.36
N LYS A 156 -6.12 -19.41 0.04
CA LYS A 156 -5.31 -20.12 1.06
C LYS A 156 -4.36 -19.17 1.78
N GLN A 157 -3.71 -18.27 1.05
CA GLN A 157 -2.83 -17.26 1.60
C GLN A 157 -3.58 -16.34 2.58
N ALA A 158 -4.69 -15.75 2.16
CA ALA A 158 -5.50 -14.85 2.99
C ALA A 158 -5.99 -15.54 4.28
N VAL A 159 -6.48 -16.79 4.19
CA VAL A 159 -6.90 -17.55 5.37
C VAL A 159 -5.72 -17.86 6.30
N SER A 160 -4.52 -18.16 5.77
CA SER A 160 -3.33 -18.38 6.61
C SER A 160 -2.91 -17.09 7.34
N HIS A 161 -3.03 -15.91 6.71
CA HIS A 161 -2.78 -14.63 7.35
C HIS A 161 -3.83 -14.33 8.44
N ALA A 162 -5.10 -14.62 8.19
CA ALA A 162 -6.17 -14.48 9.18
C ALA A 162 -5.94 -15.39 10.41
N ARG A 163 -5.54 -16.65 10.20
CA ARG A 163 -5.12 -17.56 11.28
C ARG A 163 -3.92 -17.04 12.08
N ALA A 164 -3.03 -16.29 11.44
CA ALA A 164 -1.90 -15.63 12.11
C ALA A 164 -2.31 -14.42 12.95
N GLY A 165 -3.55 -13.92 12.81
CA GLY A 165 -4.09 -12.78 13.56
C GLY A 165 -4.01 -11.45 12.82
N VAL A 166 -3.92 -11.45 11.49
CA VAL A 166 -3.89 -10.20 10.71
C VAL A 166 -5.20 -9.43 10.84
N ASP A 167 -5.11 -8.11 10.93
CA ASP A 167 -6.29 -7.23 10.98
C ASP A 167 -6.83 -6.97 9.55
N VAL A 168 -5.92 -6.77 8.59
CA VAL A 168 -6.26 -6.45 7.20
C VAL A 168 -5.50 -7.37 6.23
N VAL A 169 -6.22 -8.07 5.36
CA VAL A 169 -5.64 -8.68 4.15
C VAL A 169 -5.79 -7.71 2.98
N ALA A 170 -4.73 -7.58 2.17
CA ALA A 170 -4.68 -6.62 1.08
C ALA A 170 -4.37 -7.32 -0.25
N PRO A 171 -5.37 -7.90 -0.94
CA PRO A 171 -5.18 -8.56 -2.23
C PRO A 171 -4.68 -7.57 -3.27
N SER A 172 -3.43 -7.76 -3.70
CA SER A 172 -2.76 -6.88 -4.66
C SER A 172 -2.55 -7.50 -6.03
N ASP A 173 -3.01 -8.73 -6.23
CA ASP A 173 -2.81 -9.58 -7.40
C ASP A 173 -3.51 -9.12 -8.70
N MET A 174 -4.62 -8.37 -8.61
CA MET A 174 -5.47 -7.95 -9.75
C MET A 174 -6.11 -9.10 -10.54
N MET A 175 -6.45 -10.22 -9.88
CA MET A 175 -7.30 -11.25 -10.48
C MET A 175 -8.78 -10.84 -10.39
N ASP A 176 -9.58 -11.25 -11.37
CA ASP A 176 -11.02 -11.04 -11.38
C ASP A 176 -11.68 -11.92 -10.31
N GLY A 177 -12.57 -11.35 -9.50
CA GLY A 177 -13.38 -12.09 -8.51
C GLY A 177 -12.66 -12.51 -7.22
N ARG A 178 -11.37 -12.16 -7.05
CA ARG A 178 -10.60 -12.59 -5.86
C ARG A 178 -11.16 -12.05 -4.56
N ILE A 179 -11.75 -10.85 -4.57
CA ILE A 179 -12.26 -10.22 -3.34
C ILE A 179 -13.42 -11.04 -2.79
N GLY A 180 -14.37 -11.41 -3.66
CA GLY A 180 -15.53 -12.20 -3.27
C GLY A 180 -15.15 -13.61 -2.82
N ALA A 181 -14.16 -14.22 -3.49
CA ALA A 181 -13.62 -15.53 -3.10
C ALA A 181 -12.94 -15.49 -1.73
N ILE A 182 -12.07 -14.49 -1.49
CA ILE A 182 -11.38 -14.30 -0.21
C ILE A 182 -12.38 -13.99 0.90
N ARG A 183 -13.31 -13.05 0.69
CA ARG A 183 -14.38 -12.72 1.65
C ARG A 183 -15.17 -13.97 2.03
N SER A 184 -15.64 -14.74 1.05
CA SER A 184 -16.41 -15.96 1.31
C SER A 184 -15.64 -16.98 2.15
N ALA A 185 -14.35 -17.14 1.91
CA ALA A 185 -13.50 -18.04 2.69
C ALA A 185 -13.25 -17.54 4.12
N LEU A 186 -13.01 -16.23 4.30
CA LEU A 186 -12.87 -15.62 5.63
C LEU A 186 -14.14 -15.78 6.46
N GLU A 187 -15.32 -15.53 5.86
CA GLU A 187 -16.62 -15.77 6.52
C GLU A 187 -16.79 -17.24 6.91
N ALA A 188 -16.51 -18.17 6.00
CA ALA A 188 -16.69 -19.60 6.23
C ALA A 188 -15.79 -20.16 7.35
N GLU A 189 -14.58 -19.62 7.50
CA GLU A 189 -13.62 -19.98 8.56
C GLU A 189 -13.84 -19.19 9.86
N GLY A 190 -14.80 -18.26 9.90
CA GLY A 190 -15.15 -17.48 11.09
C GLY A 190 -14.29 -16.23 11.33
N PHE A 191 -13.48 -15.82 10.36
CA PHE A 191 -12.68 -14.58 10.39
C PHE A 191 -13.50 -13.35 9.98
N ILE A 192 -14.69 -13.20 10.56
CA ILE A 192 -15.73 -12.23 10.15
C ILE A 192 -15.26 -10.77 10.20
N ASN A 193 -14.30 -10.45 11.08
CA ASN A 193 -13.81 -9.08 11.28
C ASN A 193 -12.45 -8.83 10.62
N THR A 194 -11.87 -9.81 9.93
CA THR A 194 -10.67 -9.56 9.12
C THR A 194 -11.09 -8.72 7.92
N GLN A 195 -10.47 -7.55 7.79
CA GLN A 195 -10.81 -6.55 6.79
C GLN A 195 -10.12 -6.88 5.47
N ILE A 196 -10.75 -6.47 4.37
CA ILE A 196 -10.18 -6.56 3.03
C ILE A 196 -9.92 -5.15 2.50
N MET A 197 -8.65 -4.82 2.29
CA MET A 197 -8.23 -3.62 1.58
C MET A 197 -7.87 -3.99 0.13
N ALA A 198 -8.85 -3.89 -0.76
CA ALA A 198 -8.70 -4.30 -2.14
C ALA A 198 -7.83 -3.32 -2.92
N TYR A 199 -6.79 -3.81 -3.61
CA TYR A 199 -6.07 -3.02 -4.59
C TYR A 199 -6.87 -2.97 -5.89
N SER A 200 -8.00 -2.28 -5.85
CA SER A 200 -8.97 -2.26 -6.94
C SER A 200 -8.44 -1.63 -8.21
N ALA A 201 -7.78 -0.47 -8.09
CA ALA A 201 -7.22 0.24 -9.22
C ALA A 201 -5.69 0.19 -9.18
N LYS A 202 -5.11 -1.00 -9.44
CA LYS A 202 -3.65 -1.20 -9.56
C LYS A 202 -3.22 -1.22 -11.02
N TYR A 203 -2.45 -0.21 -11.40
CA TYR A 203 -2.01 0.02 -12.78
C TYR A 203 -0.71 -0.69 -13.13
N ALA A 204 -0.55 -1.07 -14.40
CA ALA A 204 0.68 -1.61 -14.98
C ALA A 204 1.77 -0.52 -15.10
N SER A 205 2.35 -0.17 -13.96
CA SER A 205 3.16 1.04 -13.80
C SER A 205 4.67 0.80 -13.80
N ALA A 206 5.41 1.78 -14.32
CA ALA A 206 6.87 1.84 -14.26
C ALA A 206 7.40 2.30 -12.88
N PHE A 207 6.55 2.83 -11.99
CA PHE A 207 6.97 3.34 -10.67
C PHE A 207 7.29 2.22 -9.65
N TYR A 208 7.13 0.95 -10.01
CA TYR A 208 7.36 -0.19 -9.10
C TYR A 208 8.80 -0.71 -9.06
N GLY A 209 9.70 -0.18 -9.89
CA GLY A 209 11.10 -0.66 -9.99
C GLY A 209 11.78 -0.83 -8.62
N PRO A 210 11.85 0.21 -7.77
CA PRO A 210 12.54 0.10 -6.49
C PRO A 210 11.89 -0.90 -5.51
N PHE A 211 10.57 -1.11 -5.57
CA PHE A 211 9.89 -2.14 -4.78
C PHE A 211 10.32 -3.54 -5.22
N ARG A 212 10.40 -3.78 -6.54
CA ARG A 212 10.84 -5.07 -7.09
C ARG A 212 12.29 -5.39 -6.69
N ASP A 213 13.13 -4.36 -6.57
CA ASP A 213 14.47 -4.52 -5.98
C ASP A 213 14.34 -4.89 -4.49
N ALA A 214 13.51 -4.18 -3.73
CA ALA A 214 13.33 -4.38 -2.30
C ALA A 214 12.85 -5.79 -1.93
N VAL A 215 11.87 -6.37 -2.64
CA VAL A 215 11.40 -7.74 -2.40
C VAL A 215 12.18 -8.81 -3.16
N GLY A 216 13.19 -8.42 -3.95
CA GLY A 216 14.02 -9.34 -4.72
C GLY A 216 13.27 -10.04 -5.87
N SER A 217 12.17 -9.47 -6.38
CA SER A 217 11.39 -10.04 -7.48
C SER A 217 11.83 -9.52 -8.86
N ALA A 218 12.64 -8.44 -8.92
CA ALA A 218 13.13 -7.88 -10.18
C ALA A 218 13.87 -8.90 -11.05
N GLY A 219 14.73 -9.73 -10.45
CA GLY A 219 15.47 -10.79 -11.16
C GLY A 219 14.59 -11.95 -11.62
N ASN A 220 13.46 -12.20 -10.96
CA ASN A 220 12.51 -13.25 -11.31
C ASN A 220 11.68 -12.88 -12.54
N LEU A 221 11.23 -11.62 -12.63
CA LEU A 221 10.34 -11.15 -13.70
C LEU A 221 11.01 -11.12 -15.08
N LYS A 222 12.35 -11.09 -15.17
CA LYS A 222 13.15 -11.26 -16.42
C LYS A 222 12.68 -10.44 -17.64
N GLY A 223 12.11 -9.25 -17.42
CA GLY A 223 11.60 -8.38 -18.48
C GLY A 223 10.17 -8.67 -18.95
N ALA A 224 9.49 -9.66 -18.36
CA ALA A 224 8.05 -9.82 -18.49
C ALA A 224 7.32 -8.61 -17.90
N ASP A 225 6.11 -8.35 -18.39
CA ASP A 225 5.24 -7.33 -17.85
C ASP A 225 4.01 -7.94 -17.16
N LYS A 226 3.21 -7.05 -16.57
CA LYS A 226 2.01 -7.39 -15.79
C LYS A 226 0.74 -6.86 -16.47
N LYS A 227 0.80 -6.54 -17.78
CA LYS A 227 -0.26 -5.82 -18.50
C LYS A 227 -1.50 -6.66 -18.79
N THR A 228 -1.43 -7.98 -18.61
CA THR A 228 -2.57 -8.88 -18.82
C THR A 228 -3.50 -8.95 -17.61
N TYR A 229 -3.22 -8.22 -16.53
CA TYR A 229 -4.04 -8.17 -15.31
C TYR A 229 -3.95 -6.82 -14.59
N GLN A 230 -2.78 -6.16 -14.55
CA GLN A 230 -2.73 -4.77 -14.06
C GLN A 230 -3.25 -3.81 -15.13
N MET A 231 -4.00 -2.80 -14.69
CA MET A 231 -4.72 -1.87 -15.57
C MET A 231 -3.80 -1.05 -16.48
N ASP A 232 -4.29 -0.67 -17.66
CA ASP A 232 -3.59 0.28 -18.53
C ASP A 232 -3.57 1.69 -17.88
N PRO A 233 -2.40 2.33 -17.69
CA PRO A 233 -2.29 3.72 -17.23
C PRO A 233 -3.15 4.74 -17.98
N ALA A 234 -3.56 4.47 -19.21
CA ALA A 234 -4.43 5.33 -20.00
C ALA A 234 -5.91 5.32 -19.54
N ASN A 235 -6.31 4.33 -18.72
CA ASN A 235 -7.72 4.09 -18.41
C ASN A 235 -8.14 4.70 -17.08
N SER A 236 -9.20 5.52 -17.12
CA SER A 236 -9.79 6.16 -15.93
C SER A 236 -11.19 5.63 -15.63
N ASP A 237 -12.01 5.35 -16.64
CA ASP A 237 -13.37 4.81 -16.46
C ASP A 237 -13.36 3.35 -15.99
N GLU A 238 -12.39 2.57 -16.44
CA GLU A 238 -12.16 1.18 -16.01
C GLU A 238 -11.94 1.09 -14.49
N ALA A 239 -11.24 2.06 -13.90
CA ALA A 239 -10.98 2.08 -12.45
C ALA A 239 -12.28 2.13 -11.64
N LEU A 240 -13.32 2.79 -12.16
CA LEU A 240 -14.61 2.82 -11.48
C LEU A 240 -15.34 1.48 -11.60
N GLN A 241 -15.13 0.73 -12.67
CA GLN A 241 -15.71 -0.61 -12.81
C GLN A 241 -15.05 -1.58 -11.83
N GLU A 242 -13.72 -1.59 -11.77
CA GLU A 242 -12.94 -2.40 -10.82
C GLU A 242 -13.34 -2.12 -9.36
N ILE A 243 -13.36 -0.84 -8.98
CA ILE A 243 -13.74 -0.43 -7.62
C ILE A 243 -15.20 -0.82 -7.31
N ALA A 244 -16.12 -0.69 -8.27
CA ALA A 244 -17.51 -1.08 -8.06
C ALA A 244 -17.65 -2.60 -7.84
N LEU A 245 -16.91 -3.42 -8.59
CA LEU A 245 -16.90 -4.88 -8.44
C LEU A 245 -16.34 -5.28 -7.08
N ASP A 246 -15.18 -4.75 -6.69
CA ASP A 246 -14.56 -5.05 -5.39
C ASP A 246 -15.47 -4.65 -4.20
N ILE A 247 -16.16 -3.51 -4.29
CA ILE A 247 -17.16 -3.10 -3.28
C ILE A 247 -18.32 -4.10 -3.23
N GLN A 248 -18.85 -4.50 -4.39
CA GLN A 248 -19.94 -5.48 -4.48
C GLN A 248 -19.54 -6.84 -3.91
N GLU A 249 -18.28 -7.21 -4.07
CA GLU A 249 -17.69 -8.46 -3.59
C GLU A 249 -17.35 -8.46 -2.09
N GLY A 250 -17.43 -7.29 -1.42
CA GLY A 250 -17.29 -7.18 0.03
C GLY A 250 -15.93 -6.65 0.50
N ALA A 251 -15.27 -5.81 -0.30
CA ALA A 251 -14.12 -5.02 0.17
C ALA A 251 -14.56 -3.98 1.21
N ASP A 252 -13.80 -3.88 2.31
CA ASP A 252 -14.00 -2.90 3.37
C ASP A 252 -13.34 -1.55 3.02
N MET A 253 -12.24 -1.62 2.27
CA MET A 253 -11.51 -0.48 1.74
C MET A 253 -11.09 -0.74 0.30
N VAL A 254 -11.02 0.31 -0.51
CA VAL A 254 -10.51 0.26 -1.89
C VAL A 254 -9.25 1.10 -2.02
N MET A 255 -8.31 0.68 -2.86
CA MET A 255 -7.02 1.35 -3.03
C MET A 255 -6.69 1.64 -4.50
N VAL A 256 -6.15 2.84 -4.72
CA VAL A 256 -5.50 3.23 -5.99
C VAL A 256 -3.98 3.10 -5.86
N LYS A 257 -3.35 2.44 -6.85
CA LYS A 257 -1.89 2.26 -6.92
C LYS A 257 -1.40 2.33 -8.36
N PRO A 258 -0.38 3.15 -8.70
CA PRO A 258 0.36 4.10 -7.86
C PRO A 258 -0.45 5.28 -7.32
N GLY A 259 0.22 6.15 -6.58
CA GLY A 259 -0.39 7.23 -5.84
C GLY A 259 -0.45 8.56 -6.59
N MET A 260 0.61 9.36 -6.48
CA MET A 260 0.69 10.72 -7.02
C MET A 260 0.35 10.81 -8.52
N PRO A 261 0.76 9.88 -9.40
CA PRO A 261 0.41 9.95 -10.81
C PRO A 261 -1.08 9.67 -11.11
N TYR A 262 -1.86 9.22 -10.12
CA TYR A 262 -3.25 8.77 -10.26
C TYR A 262 -4.17 9.45 -9.22
N LEU A 263 -3.83 10.65 -8.75
CA LEU A 263 -4.67 11.41 -7.81
C LEU A 263 -6.04 11.78 -8.38
N ASP A 264 -6.16 11.87 -9.70
CA ASP A 264 -7.44 12.01 -10.40
C ASP A 264 -8.32 10.75 -10.20
N ILE A 265 -7.74 9.55 -10.22
CA ILE A 265 -8.45 8.30 -9.94
C ILE A 265 -8.89 8.23 -8.48
N VAL A 266 -8.02 8.60 -7.53
CA VAL A 266 -8.39 8.72 -6.11
C VAL A 266 -9.60 9.65 -5.95
N ARG A 267 -9.57 10.79 -6.64
CA ARG A 267 -10.66 11.76 -6.59
C ARG A 267 -11.96 11.20 -7.17
N ARG A 268 -11.90 10.56 -8.33
CA ARG A 268 -13.08 9.94 -8.96
C ARG A 268 -13.66 8.83 -8.10
N ALA A 269 -12.82 7.97 -7.51
CA ALA A 269 -13.24 6.92 -6.61
C ALA A 269 -13.99 7.48 -5.39
N LYS A 270 -13.39 8.48 -4.72
CA LYS A 270 -14.01 9.12 -3.56
C LYS A 270 -15.33 9.81 -3.91
N ASP A 271 -15.38 10.58 -5.00
CA ASP A 271 -16.59 11.30 -5.43
C ASP A 271 -17.72 10.36 -5.85
N THR A 272 -17.39 9.23 -6.48
CA THR A 272 -18.38 8.29 -7.04
C THR A 272 -18.97 7.38 -5.98
N PHE A 273 -18.12 6.80 -5.12
CA PHE A 273 -18.53 5.73 -4.21
C PHE A 273 -18.67 6.19 -2.76
N GLY A 274 -17.94 7.23 -2.34
CA GLY A 274 -17.98 7.72 -0.96
C GLY A 274 -17.49 6.70 0.10
N VAL A 275 -16.88 5.59 -0.31
CA VAL A 275 -16.36 4.53 0.57
C VAL A 275 -14.94 4.85 1.08
N PRO A 276 -14.42 4.15 2.11
CA PRO A 276 -13.03 4.27 2.54
C PRO A 276 -12.06 4.04 1.37
N THR A 277 -11.30 5.07 1.01
CA THR A 277 -10.44 5.11 -0.19
C THR A 277 -9.00 5.32 0.25
N PHE A 278 -8.12 4.41 -0.15
CA PHE A 278 -6.70 4.45 0.18
C PHE A 278 -5.87 4.68 -1.08
N ALA A 279 -4.64 5.13 -0.89
CA ALA A 279 -3.69 5.29 -1.99
C ALA A 279 -2.29 4.89 -1.55
N TYR A 280 -1.52 4.35 -2.47
CA TYR A 280 -0.13 3.96 -2.21
C TYR A 280 0.83 4.93 -2.89
N GLN A 281 1.53 5.75 -2.11
CA GLN A 281 2.72 6.47 -2.57
C GLN A 281 3.88 5.47 -2.74
N VAL A 282 4.03 4.95 -3.95
CA VAL A 282 4.85 3.75 -4.16
C VAL A 282 6.36 4.04 -4.12
N SER A 283 7.14 2.96 -4.16
CA SER A 283 8.59 2.98 -4.05
C SER A 283 9.29 3.93 -5.04
N GLY A 284 8.80 4.02 -6.28
CA GLY A 284 9.35 4.94 -7.28
C GLY A 284 9.05 6.41 -6.99
N GLU A 285 7.87 6.71 -6.43
CA GLU A 285 7.54 8.07 -5.98
C GLU A 285 8.43 8.47 -4.80
N TYR A 286 8.62 7.57 -3.85
CA TYR A 286 9.56 7.74 -2.74
C TYR A 286 10.99 8.01 -3.23
N ALA A 287 11.51 7.14 -4.10
CA ALA A 287 12.87 7.23 -4.62
C ALA A 287 13.09 8.51 -5.43
N MET A 288 12.10 8.93 -6.23
CA MET A 288 12.13 10.17 -6.99
C MET A 288 12.26 11.39 -6.09
N LEU A 289 11.43 11.48 -5.04
CA LEU A 289 11.49 12.59 -4.08
C LEU A 289 12.78 12.57 -3.26
N GLN A 290 13.19 11.41 -2.76
CA GLN A 290 14.46 11.25 -2.03
C GLN A 290 15.65 11.67 -2.87
N ALA A 291 15.73 11.26 -4.14
CA ALA A 291 16.82 11.63 -5.03
C ALA A 291 16.89 13.15 -5.25
N ALA A 292 15.75 13.79 -5.54
CA ALA A 292 15.69 15.23 -5.74
C ALA A 292 16.05 16.02 -4.46
N ILE A 293 15.61 15.55 -3.28
CA ILE A 293 15.97 16.14 -1.98
C ILE A 293 17.47 15.99 -1.71
N LYS A 294 18.03 14.79 -1.90
CA LYS A 294 19.44 14.50 -1.62
C LYS A 294 20.38 15.29 -2.54
N ASN A 295 19.94 15.57 -3.77
CA ASN A 295 20.66 16.40 -4.73
C ASN A 295 20.46 17.92 -4.51
N GLY A 296 19.65 18.31 -3.52
CA GLY A 296 19.36 19.72 -3.22
C GLY A 296 18.48 20.42 -4.26
N TRP A 297 17.77 19.67 -5.10
CA TRP A 297 16.84 20.23 -6.10
C TRP A 297 15.49 20.60 -5.46
N LEU A 298 15.10 19.87 -4.43
CA LEU A 298 13.89 20.10 -3.64
C LEU A 298 14.22 20.16 -2.15
N GLY A 299 13.43 20.93 -1.40
CA GLY A 299 13.46 20.94 0.07
C GLY A 299 12.64 19.78 0.66
N GLN A 300 12.85 19.52 1.96
CA GLN A 300 12.16 18.47 2.70
C GLN A 300 10.63 18.65 2.79
N ASP A 301 10.12 19.87 2.58
CA ASP A 301 8.69 20.20 2.62
C ASP A 301 7.88 19.50 1.52
N VAL A 302 8.52 19.09 0.42
CA VAL A 302 7.84 18.39 -0.68
C VAL A 302 7.24 17.05 -0.24
N ILE A 303 7.78 16.44 0.82
CA ILE A 303 7.24 15.20 1.38
C ILE A 303 5.84 15.44 1.93
N GLU A 304 5.68 16.43 2.82
CA GLU A 304 4.36 16.77 3.39
C GLU A 304 3.41 17.32 2.32
N GLU A 305 3.92 18.12 1.36
CA GLU A 305 3.11 18.59 0.24
C GLU A 305 2.58 17.44 -0.63
N SER A 306 3.41 16.43 -0.88
CA SER A 306 3.00 15.24 -1.63
C SER A 306 1.85 14.49 -0.94
N LEU A 307 1.98 14.25 0.37
CA LEU A 307 0.96 13.56 1.19
C LEU A 307 -0.32 14.38 1.34
N LEU A 308 -0.21 15.70 1.47
CA LEU A 308 -1.37 16.59 1.45
C LEU A 308 -2.12 16.53 0.11
N GLY A 309 -1.41 16.25 -0.99
CA GLY A 309 -1.98 15.97 -2.30
C GLY A 309 -2.97 14.80 -2.29
N PHE A 310 -2.63 13.71 -1.60
CA PHE A 310 -3.50 12.54 -1.42
C PHE A 310 -4.74 12.86 -0.58
N LYS A 311 -4.56 13.51 0.57
CA LYS A 311 -5.69 13.93 1.43
C LYS A 311 -6.67 14.81 0.65
N ARG A 312 -6.14 15.81 -0.07
CA ARG A 312 -6.94 16.70 -0.93
C ARG A 312 -7.64 15.96 -2.07
N ALA A 313 -7.02 14.92 -2.62
CA ALA A 313 -7.65 14.09 -3.65
C ALA A 313 -8.80 13.24 -3.06
N GLY A 314 -8.77 12.93 -1.77
CA GLY A 314 -9.83 12.19 -1.08
C GLY A 314 -9.37 10.88 -0.45
N ALA A 315 -8.06 10.63 -0.33
CA ALA A 315 -7.58 9.44 0.38
C ALA A 315 -7.82 9.57 1.90
N ASP A 316 -8.40 8.54 2.51
CA ASP A 316 -8.57 8.44 3.96
C ASP A 316 -7.27 7.99 4.62
N GLY A 317 -6.54 7.05 4.03
CA GLY A 317 -5.21 6.64 4.46
C GLY A 317 -4.24 6.47 3.29
N ILE A 318 -2.94 6.58 3.59
CA ILE A 318 -1.86 6.61 2.62
C ILE A 318 -0.78 5.62 3.02
N LEU A 319 -0.51 4.64 2.17
CA LEU A 319 0.65 3.78 2.30
C LEU A 319 1.86 4.57 1.79
N THR A 320 2.82 4.86 2.68
CA THR A 320 3.99 5.66 2.32
C THR A 320 5.23 5.27 3.12
N TYR A 321 6.35 5.14 2.42
CA TYR A 321 7.66 4.95 3.03
C TYR A 321 8.16 6.19 3.79
N PHE A 322 7.49 7.34 3.64
CA PHE A 322 7.77 8.53 4.45
C PHE A 322 7.04 8.55 5.80
N ALA A 323 6.15 7.59 6.10
CA ALA A 323 5.25 7.64 7.25
C ALA A 323 5.97 7.96 8.57
N LYS A 324 7.03 7.19 8.88
CA LYS A 324 7.85 7.40 10.10
C LYS A 324 8.42 8.83 10.16
N SER A 325 9.07 9.28 9.08
CA SER A 325 9.69 10.62 9.04
C SER A 325 8.68 11.77 9.14
N VAL A 326 7.48 11.59 8.61
CA VAL A 326 6.41 12.60 8.66
C VAL A 326 5.78 12.60 10.05
N ALA A 327 5.53 11.44 10.65
CA ALA A 327 5.04 11.35 12.01
C ALA A 327 5.98 12.03 13.02
N GLU A 328 7.30 11.85 12.87
CA GLU A 328 8.32 12.54 13.68
C GLU A 328 8.23 14.08 13.58
N ARG A 329 8.03 14.61 12.36
CA ARG A 329 7.83 16.05 12.16
C ARG A 329 6.53 16.55 12.76
N LEU A 330 5.44 15.81 12.59
CA LEU A 330 4.13 16.15 13.14
C LEU A 330 4.15 16.15 14.68
N ALA A 331 4.89 15.23 15.30
CA ALA A 331 5.09 15.20 16.75
C ALA A 331 5.83 16.44 17.26
N THR A 332 6.86 16.90 16.51
CA THR A 332 7.64 18.09 16.89
C THR A 332 6.83 19.38 16.76
N LYS A 333 5.91 19.48 15.79
CA LYS A 333 5.01 20.64 15.64
C LYS A 333 3.95 20.76 16.75
N LYS A 334 3.72 19.71 17.53
CA LYS A 334 2.75 19.70 18.65
C LYS A 334 3.37 20.18 19.98
N GLY A 335 4.71 20.18 20.11
CA GLY A 335 5.45 20.67 21.28
C GLY A 335 5.87 22.12 21.13
#